data_AF-A0A942XUW5-F1
#
_entry.id   AF-A0A942XUW5-F1
#
_cell.length_a   1.000
_cell.length_b   1.000
_cell.length_c   1.000
_cell.angle_alpha   90.00
_cell.angle_beta   90.00
_cell.angle_gamma   90.00
#
_symmetry.space_group_name_H-M   'P 1'
#
loop_
_entity.id
_entity.type
_entity.pdbx_description
1 polymer ?
#
loop_
_entity_poly.entity_id
_entity_poly.type
_entity_poly.pdbx_seq_one_letter_code
_entity_poly.pdbx_strand_id
1 'polypeptide(L)'
;MKTIEERAIEWVDSQGAGSVHPYNRQAMVDAYIAAYEELTRWNDPKESVPDHEWAVLVRITTRIYDIGSYSNKMGRWLIGTNSFGRDEVLGWREIHE
;
A
#
# COMPACT_ATOMS: atom_id res chain seq x y z
N MET A 1 1.35 18.69 8.96
CA MET A 1 1.86 17.40 8.42
C MET A 1 2.55 17.72 7.11
N LYS A 2 3.77 17.22 6.89
CA LYS A 2 4.47 17.45 5.62
C LYS A 2 3.75 16.74 4.47
N THR A 3 3.77 17.33 3.27
CA THR A 3 3.31 16.65 2.04
C THR A 3 4.27 15.52 1.67
N ILE A 4 3.84 14.63 0.76
CA ILE A 4 4.75 13.58 0.27
C ILE A 4 5.94 14.17 -0.48
N GLU A 5 5.72 15.25 -1.23
CA GLU A 5 6.75 15.95 -1.99
C GLU A 5 7.77 16.62 -1.07
N GLU A 6 7.33 17.26 0.03
CA GLU A 6 8.24 17.81 1.05
C GLU A 6 9.09 16.72 1.72
N ARG A 7 8.50 15.56 2.00
CA ARG A 7 9.22 14.40 2.55
C ARG A 7 10.21 13.82 1.55
N ALA A 8 9.84 13.75 0.28
CA ALA A 8 10.70 13.27 -0.80
C ALA A 8 11.92 14.18 -0.96
N ILE A 9 11.71 15.49 -1.01
CA ILE A 9 12.77 16.51 -1.08
C ILE A 9 13.72 16.39 0.12
N GLU A 10 13.18 16.33 1.33
CA GLU A 10 13.99 16.19 2.55
C GLU A 10 14.83 14.91 2.54
N TRP A 11 14.27 13.78 2.08
CA TRP A 11 15.00 12.53 1.96
C TRP A 11 16.13 12.64 0.93
N VAL A 12 15.85 13.16 -0.27
CA VAL A 12 16.84 13.32 -1.34
C VAL A 12 17.97 14.26 -0.92
N ASP A 13 17.67 15.34 -0.20
CA ASP A 13 18.67 16.31 0.27
C ASP A 13 19.42 15.84 1.53
N SER A 14 19.04 14.71 2.12
CA SER A 14 19.72 14.14 3.28
C SER A 14 21.14 13.67 2.92
N GLN A 15 22.05 13.68 3.90
CA GLN A 15 23.43 13.22 3.70
C GLN A 15 23.53 11.76 3.22
N GLY A 16 22.53 10.94 3.53
CA GLY A 16 22.49 9.53 3.12
C GLY A 16 22.08 9.32 1.66
N ALA A 17 21.27 10.19 1.07
CA ALA A 17 20.80 10.07 -0.30
C ALA A 17 21.49 11.07 -1.24
N GLY A 18 21.61 12.34 -0.83
CA GLY A 18 22.12 13.44 -1.65
C GLY A 18 23.63 13.43 -1.84
N SER A 19 24.39 12.88 -0.89
CA SER A 19 25.87 12.89 -0.95
C SER A 19 26.46 11.75 -1.79
N VAL A 20 25.66 10.73 -2.15
CA VAL A 20 26.13 9.47 -2.75
C VAL A 20 25.46 9.11 -4.07
N HIS A 21 24.43 9.83 -4.50
CA HIS A 21 23.63 9.40 -5.65
C HIS A 21 24.00 10.16 -6.94
N PRO A 22 24.42 9.46 -8.02
CA PRO A 22 24.86 10.10 -9.27
C PRO A 22 23.72 10.59 -10.18
N TYR A 23 22.47 10.46 -9.76
CA TYR A 23 21.30 10.69 -10.60
C TYR A 23 20.65 12.05 -10.38
N ASN A 24 19.84 12.49 -11.34
CA ASN A 24 19.12 13.76 -11.28
C ASN A 24 18.23 13.83 -10.03
N ARG A 25 18.36 14.92 -9.27
CA ARG A 25 17.60 15.18 -8.04
C ARG A 25 16.09 15.06 -8.22
N GLN A 26 15.54 15.61 -9.31
CA GLN A 26 14.10 15.54 -9.60
C GLN A 26 13.66 14.09 -9.85
N ALA A 27 14.45 13.31 -10.59
CA ALA A 27 14.12 11.90 -10.84
C ALA A 27 14.06 11.08 -9.55
N MET A 28 14.87 11.41 -8.54
CA MET A 28 14.80 10.77 -7.22
C MET A 28 13.54 11.17 -6.44
N VAL A 29 13.15 12.44 -6.50
CA VAL A 29 11.91 12.92 -5.89
C VAL A 29 10.71 12.21 -6.53
N ASP A 30 10.67 12.15 -7.86
CA ASP A 30 9.60 11.49 -8.60
C ASP A 30 9.55 10.00 -8.28
N ALA A 31 10.70 9.32 -8.21
CA ALA A 31 10.79 7.91 -7.85
C ALA A 31 10.29 7.64 -6.43
N TYR A 32 10.64 8.51 -5.47
CA TYR A 32 10.17 8.40 -4.09
C TYR A 32 8.64 8.55 -4.02
N ILE A 33 8.08 9.54 -4.73
CA ILE A 33 6.63 9.78 -4.76
C ILE A 33 5.92 8.58 -5.40
N ALA A 34 6.38 8.11 -6.56
CA ALA A 34 5.79 6.96 -7.24
C ALA A 34 5.81 5.70 -6.36
N ALA A 35 6.94 5.40 -5.71
CA ALA A 35 7.04 4.28 -4.79
C ALA A 35 6.09 4.44 -3.59
N TYR A 36 5.98 5.64 -3.03
CA TYR A 36 5.04 5.89 -1.94
C TYR A 36 3.58 5.70 -2.36
N GLU A 37 3.21 6.21 -3.53
CA GLU A 37 1.86 6.05 -4.08
C GLU A 37 1.51 4.57 -4.28
N GLU A 38 2.41 3.79 -4.89
CA GLU A 38 2.22 2.34 -5.05
C GLU A 38 2.08 1.61 -3.71
N LEU A 39 3.00 1.85 -2.76
CA LEU A 39 2.99 1.20 -1.44
C LEU A 39 1.79 1.59 -0.57
N THR A 40 1.19 2.76 -0.81
CA THR A 40 0.07 3.26 0.00
C THR A 40 -1.29 3.15 -0.66
N ARG A 41 -1.33 2.80 -1.95
CA ARG A 41 -2.55 2.62 -2.74
C ARG A 41 -3.45 1.56 -2.12
N TRP A 42 -4.75 1.84 -2.13
CA TRP A 42 -5.79 0.87 -1.81
C TRP A 42 -6.41 0.35 -3.10
N ASN A 43 -6.45 -0.97 -3.27
CA ASN A 43 -7.15 -1.64 -4.36
C ASN A 43 -8.62 -1.83 -4.00
N ASP A 44 -9.52 -1.63 -4.95
CA ASP A 44 -10.95 -1.94 -4.78
C ASP A 44 -11.15 -3.48 -4.90
N PRO A 45 -11.67 -4.17 -3.86
CA PRO A 45 -11.94 -5.60 -3.89
C PRO A 45 -12.89 -6.06 -5.00
N LYS A 46 -13.68 -5.13 -5.57
CA LYS A 46 -14.59 -5.38 -6.69
C LYS A 46 -13.86 -5.40 -8.02
N GLU A 47 -12.81 -4.61 -8.16
CA GLU A 47 -11.99 -4.54 -9.38
C GLU A 47 -10.93 -5.65 -9.39
N SER A 48 -10.28 -5.89 -8.25
CA SER A 48 -9.20 -6.86 -8.13
C SER A 48 -9.14 -7.46 -6.72
N VAL A 49 -8.53 -8.63 -6.62
CA VAL A 49 -8.17 -9.30 -5.37
C VAL A 49 -6.71 -9.71 -5.43
N PRO A 50 -6.07 -9.98 -4.28
CA PRO A 50 -4.72 -10.54 -4.27
C PRO A 50 -4.66 -11.80 -5.13
N ASP A 51 -3.60 -11.94 -5.91
CA ASP A 51 -3.33 -13.12 -6.73
C ASP A 51 -2.70 -14.27 -5.92
N HIS A 52 -2.51 -14.03 -4.63
CA HIS A 52 -1.90 -14.96 -3.68
C HIS A 52 -2.73 -15.12 -2.40
N GLU A 53 -2.40 -16.16 -1.63
CA GLU A 53 -3.15 -16.51 -0.41
C GLU A 53 -2.54 -15.95 0.89
N TRP A 54 -1.40 -15.25 0.82
CA TRP A 54 -0.81 -14.62 2.01
C TRP A 54 -1.54 -13.34 2.43
N ALA A 55 -1.25 -12.90 3.66
CA ALA A 55 -2.03 -11.87 4.34
C ALA A 55 -1.74 -10.46 3.78
N VAL A 56 -2.79 -9.67 3.64
CA VAL A 56 -2.80 -8.28 3.19
C VAL A 56 -3.43 -7.40 4.27
N LEU A 57 -3.22 -6.08 4.15
CA LEU A 57 -3.97 -5.12 4.94
C LEU A 57 -5.35 -4.91 4.28
N VAL A 58 -6.41 -4.99 5.06
CA VAL A 58 -7.79 -4.79 4.62
C VAL A 58 -8.44 -3.63 5.34
N ARG A 59 -9.21 -2.85 4.60
CA ARG A 59 -10.00 -1.71 5.09
C ARG A 59 -11.46 -2.14 5.19
N ILE A 60 -11.95 -2.32 6.42
CA ILE A 60 -13.34 -2.73 6.68
C ILE A 60 -14.25 -1.50 6.70
N THR A 61 -13.79 -0.41 7.31
CA THR A 61 -14.49 0.88 7.31
C THR A 61 -13.52 2.00 6.98
N THR A 62 -13.99 3.24 6.85
CA THR A 62 -13.12 4.41 6.62
C THR A 62 -12.11 4.66 7.76
N ARG A 63 -12.26 3.98 8.91
CA ARG A 63 -11.39 4.16 10.08
C ARG A 63 -10.81 2.86 10.65
N ILE A 64 -11.31 1.71 10.22
CA ILE A 64 -10.95 0.40 10.78
C ILE A 64 -10.24 -0.41 9.70
N TYR A 65 -9.03 -0.83 10.04
CA TYR A 65 -8.16 -1.68 9.25
C TYR A 65 -7.89 -2.96 10.01
N ASP A 66 -7.68 -4.05 9.28
CA ASP A 66 -7.35 -5.36 9.85
C ASP A 66 -6.40 -6.10 8.90
N ILE A 67 -5.92 -7.27 9.32
CA ILE A 67 -5.14 -8.19 8.51
C ILE A 67 -6.06 -9.32 8.05
N GLY A 68 -5.99 -9.65 6.77
CA GLY A 68 -6.80 -10.73 6.20
C GLY A 68 -6.19 -11.31 4.94
N SER A 69 -6.83 -12.34 4.40
CA SER A 69 -6.46 -12.91 3.11
C SER A 69 -7.70 -13.14 2.25
N TYR A 70 -7.53 -13.26 0.94
CA TYR A 70 -8.62 -13.59 0.04
C TYR A 70 -8.55 -15.08 -0.35
N SER A 71 -9.60 -15.82 -0.07
CA SER A 71 -9.72 -17.21 -0.50
C SER A 71 -10.36 -17.28 -1.88
N ASN A 72 -9.55 -17.55 -2.90
CA ASN A 72 -10.05 -17.77 -4.27
C ASN A 72 -11.01 -18.96 -4.37
N LYS A 73 -10.83 -19.98 -3.50
CA LYS A 73 -11.72 -21.15 -3.45
C LYS A 73 -13.11 -20.80 -2.91
N MET A 74 -13.18 -19.96 -1.88
CA MET A 74 -14.46 -19.55 -1.27
C MET A 74 -15.05 -18.29 -1.92
N GLY A 75 -14.26 -17.56 -2.70
CA GLY A 75 -14.61 -16.25 -3.23
C GLY A 75 -14.80 -15.19 -2.13
N ARG A 76 -14.15 -15.34 -0.97
CA ARG A 76 -14.40 -14.54 0.24
C ARG A 76 -13.12 -14.05 0.91
N TRP A 77 -13.23 -12.91 1.59
CA TRP A 77 -12.22 -12.40 2.50
C TRP A 77 -12.29 -13.17 3.83
N LEU A 78 -11.13 -13.55 4.34
CA LEU A 78 -10.95 -14.20 5.63
C LEU A 78 -10.24 -13.21 6.56
N ILE A 79 -10.95 -12.71 7.57
CA ILE A 79 -10.44 -11.70 8.51
C ILE A 79 -10.73 -12.20 9.92
N GLY A 80 -9.67 -12.54 10.65
CA GLY A 80 -9.79 -13.27 11.92
C GLY A 80 -10.56 -14.58 11.74
N THR A 81 -11.64 -14.77 12.51
CA THR A 81 -12.53 -15.93 12.41
C THR A 81 -13.75 -15.71 11.52
N ASN A 82 -13.86 -14.54 10.88
CA ASN A 82 -15.03 -14.15 10.09
C ASN A 82 -14.73 -14.25 8.59
N SER A 83 -15.80 -14.44 7.80
CA SER A 83 -15.73 -14.43 6.34
C SER A 83 -16.61 -13.33 5.76
N PHE A 84 -16.05 -12.50 4.87
CA PHE A 84 -16.74 -11.36 4.27
C PHE A 84 -16.82 -11.51 2.75
N GLY A 85 -17.90 -10.98 2.16
CA GLY A 85 -18.04 -10.79 0.73
C GLY A 85 -17.11 -9.70 0.19
N ARG A 86 -17.00 -9.60 -1.14
CA ARG A 86 -16.17 -8.56 -1.79
C ARG A 86 -16.70 -7.14 -1.55
N ASP A 87 -18.01 -7.00 -1.41
CA ASP A 87 -18.71 -5.73 -1.20
C ASP A 87 -18.69 -5.25 0.25
N GLU A 88 -18.36 -6.13 1.19
CA GLU A 88 -18.24 -5.82 2.63
C GLU A 88 -16.86 -5.28 3.01
N VAL A 89 -15.86 -5.43 2.14
CA VAL A 89 -14.51 -4.87 2.31
C VAL A 89 -14.38 -3.64 1.42
N LEU A 90 -13.86 -2.53 1.96
CA LEU A 90 -13.75 -1.25 1.24
C LEU A 90 -12.43 -1.07 0.51
N GLY A 91 -11.43 -1.90 0.78
CA GLY A 91 -10.10 -1.78 0.21
C GLY A 91 -9.16 -2.86 0.69
N TRP A 92 -8.19 -3.22 -0.13
CA TRP A 92 -7.05 -4.04 0.29
C TRP A 92 -5.74 -3.48 -0.25
N ARG A 93 -4.61 -3.77 0.40
CA ARG A 93 -3.28 -3.49 -0.13
C ARG A 93 -2.24 -4.42 0.46
N GLU A 94 -1.15 -4.62 -0.27
CA GLU A 94 -0.06 -5.49 0.15
C GLU A 94 0.61 -5.04 1.45
N ILE A 95 1.11 -6.03 2.19
CA ILE A 95 2.02 -5.81 3.31
C ILE A 95 3.44 -6.08 2.79
N HIS A 96 4.28 -5.06 2.78
CA HIS A 96 5.68 -5.19 2.35
C HIS A 96 6.58 -5.34 3.58
N GLU A 97 7.49 -6.32 3.57
CA GLU A 97 8.52 -6.57 4.59
C GLU A 97 9.84 -5.83 4.30
#